data_AF-A0AAV2B8G4-F1
#
_entry.id   AF-A0AAV2B8G4-F1
#
_cell.length_a   1.000
_cell.length_b   1.000
_cell.length_c   1.000
_cell.angle_alpha   90.00
_cell.angle_beta   90.00
_cell.angle_gamma   90.00
#
_symmetry.space_group_name_H-M   'P 1'
#
loop_
_entity.id
_entity.type
_entity.pdbx_description
1 polymer ?
#
loop_
_entity_poly.entity_id
_entity_poly.type
_entity_poly.pdbx_seq_one_letter_code
_entity_poly.pdbx_strand_id
1 'polypeptide(L)'
;MLAGPFLISYGVKQVNGINRLSGPGLETEHVMGMTQMGGNWPNRLRDMCFYYVGEAGEIDMYDTNKEGSEKLMEFLCYGKGVYAHCGKLKEPIKTEL
;
A
#
# COMPACT_ATOMS: atom_id res chain seq x y z
N MET A 1 4.51 -20.32 -8.40
CA MET A 1 4.99 -19.23 -9.26
C MET A 1 3.78 -18.51 -9.83
N LEU A 2 3.26 -17.51 -9.12
CA LEU A 2 2.28 -16.54 -9.62
C LEU A 2 2.55 -15.22 -8.89
N ALA A 3 3.55 -14.49 -9.33
CA ALA A 3 3.55 -13.04 -9.16
C ALA A 3 3.18 -12.52 -10.54
N GLY A 4 1.97 -11.99 -10.70
CA GLY A 4 1.59 -11.33 -11.95
C GLY A 4 2.62 -10.23 -12.29
N PRO A 5 2.78 -9.88 -13.58
CA PRO A 5 3.84 -8.96 -14.04
C PRO A 5 3.83 -7.59 -13.33
N PHE A 6 2.72 -7.23 -12.71
CA PHE A 6 2.50 -5.96 -12.03
C PHE A 6 3.22 -5.79 -10.69
N LEU A 7 3.56 -6.85 -9.96
CA LEU A 7 4.22 -6.69 -8.64
C LEU A 7 5.74 -6.46 -8.74
N ILE A 8 6.32 -6.67 -9.93
CA ILE A 8 7.76 -6.50 -10.17
C ILE A 8 8.13 -5.01 -10.24
N SER A 9 7.17 -4.12 -10.53
CA SER A 9 7.37 -2.67 -10.59
C SER A 9 7.41 -1.99 -9.22
N TYR A 10 7.17 -2.73 -8.13
CA TYR A 10 7.26 -2.23 -6.77
C TYR A 10 8.56 -2.68 -6.11
N GLY A 11 9.17 -1.78 -5.34
CA GLY A 11 10.42 -2.02 -4.63
C GLY A 11 10.64 -1.03 -3.51
N VAL A 12 11.80 -1.08 -2.87
CA VAL A 12 12.16 -0.15 -1.80
C VAL A 12 13.28 0.77 -2.23
N LYS A 13 13.18 2.03 -1.83
CA LYS A 13 14.22 3.03 -2.02
C LYS A 13 14.42 3.88 -0.77
N GLN A 14 15.58 4.52 -0.67
CA GLN A 14 15.86 5.43 0.41
C GLN A 14 15.37 6.84 0.05
N VAL A 15 14.48 7.40 0.86
CA VAL A 15 14.00 8.78 0.77
C VAL A 15 14.29 9.44 2.12
N ASN A 16 15.10 10.50 2.13
CA ASN A 16 15.52 11.21 3.34
C ASN A 16 16.12 10.29 4.42
N GLY A 17 16.97 9.34 4.01
CA GLY A 17 17.61 8.37 4.92
C GLY A 17 16.71 7.21 5.37
N ILE A 18 15.43 7.17 4.97
CA ILE A 18 14.46 6.16 5.40
C ILE A 18 14.04 5.29 4.21
N ASN A 19 13.91 3.99 4.43
CA ASN A 19 13.39 3.07 3.44
C ASN A 19 11.89 3.28 3.22
N ARG A 20 11.50 3.57 1.97
CA ARG A 20 10.11 3.75 1.53
C ARG A 20 9.80 2.79 0.39
N LEU A 21 8.57 2.29 0.34
CA LEU A 21 8.07 1.56 -0.81
C LEU A 21 7.85 2.54 -1.98
N SER A 22 8.21 2.11 -3.19
CA SER A 22 8.12 2.88 -4.43
C SER A 22 7.60 2.01 -5.55
N GLY A 23 6.71 2.56 -6.36
CA GLY A 23 6.04 1.87 -7.47
C GLY A 23 4.83 2.69 -7.93
N PRO A 24 4.11 2.21 -8.96
CA PRO A 24 2.97 2.93 -9.55
C PRO A 24 1.93 3.35 -8.51
N GLY A 25 1.50 4.61 -8.53
CA GLY A 25 0.45 5.14 -7.67
C GLY A 25 0.86 5.46 -6.22
N LEU A 26 2.13 5.25 -5.84
CA LEU A 26 2.66 5.67 -4.54
C LEU A 26 3.24 7.09 -4.62
N GLU A 27 3.24 7.83 -3.52
CA GLU A 27 3.77 9.20 -3.48
C GLU A 27 5.26 9.27 -3.83
N THR A 28 5.96 8.14 -3.65
CA THR A 28 7.37 8.08 -3.96
C THR A 28 7.65 7.75 -5.42
N GLU A 29 6.69 7.37 -6.27
CA GLU A 29 6.93 6.89 -7.65
C GLU A 29 7.96 7.73 -8.43
N HIS A 30 7.82 9.05 -8.42
CA HIS A 30 8.67 9.98 -9.18
C HIS A 30 9.85 10.57 -8.38
N VAL A 31 10.03 10.17 -7.11
CA VAL A 31 11.17 10.63 -6.31
C VAL A 31 12.47 10.04 -6.85
N MET A 32 13.45 10.89 -7.15
CA MET A 32 14.75 10.46 -7.66
C MET A 32 15.46 9.51 -6.68
N GLY A 33 16.14 8.50 -7.22
CA GLY A 33 16.91 7.52 -6.45
C GLY A 33 16.84 6.12 -7.03
N MET A 34 17.72 5.24 -6.55
CA MET A 34 17.73 3.83 -6.96
C MET A 34 16.62 3.07 -6.21
N THR A 35 15.71 2.46 -6.96
CA THR A 35 14.69 1.57 -6.40
C THR A 35 15.13 0.11 -6.51
N GLN A 36 15.20 -0.57 -5.37
CA GLN A 36 15.51 -2.00 -5.30
C GLN A 36 14.22 -2.79 -5.51
N MET A 37 13.97 -3.15 -6.77
CA MET A 37 12.82 -3.96 -7.21
C MET A 37 13.17 -5.47 -7.17
N GLY A 38 12.15 -6.33 -7.24
CA GLY A 38 12.33 -7.77 -7.28
C GLY A 38 12.70 -8.39 -5.92
N GLY A 39 13.46 -9.51 -5.95
CA GLY A 39 13.77 -10.28 -4.75
C GLY A 39 12.50 -10.79 -4.04
N ASN A 40 12.42 -10.58 -2.72
CA ASN A 40 11.25 -10.99 -1.93
C ASN A 40 10.09 -9.99 -1.96
N TRP A 41 10.24 -8.81 -2.54
CA TRP A 41 9.19 -7.77 -2.53
C TRP A 41 7.90 -8.21 -3.24
N PRO A 42 7.93 -8.84 -4.43
CA PRO A 42 6.71 -9.33 -5.06
C PRO A 42 5.96 -10.36 -4.21
N ASN A 43 6.68 -11.26 -3.53
CA ASN A 43 6.06 -12.23 -2.62
C ASN A 43 5.44 -11.54 -1.41
N ARG A 44 6.15 -10.60 -0.76
CA ARG A 44 5.61 -9.83 0.38
C ARG A 44 4.33 -9.07 0.02
N LEU A 45 4.30 -8.41 -1.15
CA LEU A 45 3.13 -7.67 -1.61
C LEU A 45 1.97 -8.60 -1.95
N ARG A 46 2.25 -9.75 -2.58
CA ARG A 46 1.24 -10.77 -2.87
C ARG A 46 0.63 -11.32 -1.59
N ASP A 47 1.48 -11.68 -0.62
CA ASP A 47 1.02 -12.30 0.62
C ASP A 47 0.20 -11.29 1.46
N MET A 48 0.59 -10.02 1.47
CA MET A 48 -0.21 -8.94 2.07
C MET A 48 -1.56 -8.74 1.34
N CYS A 49 -1.57 -8.77 0.01
CA CYS A 49 -2.79 -8.68 -0.78
C CYS A 49 -3.76 -9.83 -0.45
N PHE A 50 -3.28 -11.08 -0.43
CA PHE A 50 -4.10 -12.23 -0.06
C PHE A 50 -4.60 -12.16 1.39
N TYR A 51 -3.78 -11.63 2.30
CA TYR A 51 -4.21 -11.39 3.66
C TYR A 51 -5.38 -10.39 3.71
N TYR A 52 -5.29 -9.25 3.03
CA TYR A 52 -6.40 -8.30 2.97
C TYR A 52 -7.66 -8.89 2.34
N VAL A 53 -7.53 -9.61 1.22
CA VAL A 53 -8.67 -10.27 0.58
C VAL A 53 -9.32 -11.28 1.52
N GLY A 54 -8.52 -12.12 2.19
CA GLY A 54 -9.03 -13.13 3.11
C GLY A 54 -9.71 -12.56 4.34
N GLU A 55 -9.20 -11.47 4.89
CA GLU A 55 -9.80 -10.82 6.06
C GLU A 55 -11.04 -9.97 5.67
N ALA A 56 -11.02 -9.32 4.50
CA ALA A 56 -12.05 -8.35 4.13
C ALA A 56 -13.23 -9.02 3.42
N GLY A 57 -12.96 -10.11 2.72
CA GLY A 57 -13.88 -10.71 1.77
C GLY A 57 -13.90 -9.95 0.44
N GLU A 58 -13.98 -10.72 -0.64
CA GLU A 58 -14.00 -10.19 -2.01
C GLU A 58 -15.23 -9.30 -2.27
N ILE A 59 -16.37 -9.61 -1.63
CA ILE A 59 -17.62 -8.88 -1.83
C ILE A 59 -17.52 -7.47 -1.28
N ASP A 60 -17.06 -7.31 -0.03
CA ASP A 60 -16.95 -6.00 0.61
C ASP A 60 -15.90 -5.12 -0.09
N MET A 61 -14.80 -5.72 -0.55
CA MET A 61 -13.80 -5.02 -1.38
C MET A 61 -14.40 -4.57 -2.71
N TYR A 62 -15.18 -5.43 -3.38
CA TYR A 62 -15.82 -5.09 -4.65
C TYR A 62 -16.87 -3.99 -4.47
N ASP A 63 -17.71 -4.09 -3.45
CA ASP A 63 -18.76 -3.11 -3.16
C ASP A 63 -18.19 -1.74 -2.85
N THR A 64 -17.14 -1.69 -2.02
CA THR A 64 -16.43 -0.43 -1.73
C THR A 64 -15.75 0.13 -2.99
N ASN A 65 -15.14 -0.73 -3.82
CA ASN A 65 -14.45 -0.28 -5.03
C ASN A 65 -15.42 0.28 -6.10
N LYS A 66 -16.69 -0.14 -6.13
CA LYS A 66 -17.72 0.46 -6.99
C LYS A 66 -17.96 1.94 -6.66
N GLU A 67 -17.74 2.33 -5.42
CA GLU A 67 -17.86 3.73 -4.98
C GLU A 67 -16.63 4.56 -5.33
N GLY A 68 -15.49 3.91 -5.59
CA GLY A 68 -14.25 4.54 -6.03
C GLY A 68 -13.00 3.87 -5.44
N SER A 69 -11.86 4.05 -6.12
CA SER A 69 -10.58 3.49 -5.66
C SER A 69 -10.10 4.09 -4.33
N GLU A 70 -10.44 5.35 -4.09
CA GLU A 70 -10.19 6.06 -2.84
C GLU A 70 -11.00 5.47 -1.69
N LYS A 71 -12.25 5.04 -1.93
CA LYS A 71 -13.07 4.36 -0.92
C LYS A 71 -12.48 3.02 -0.54
N LEU A 72 -11.99 2.27 -1.51
CA LEU A 72 -11.27 1.03 -1.24
C LEU A 72 -10.01 1.30 -0.39
N MET A 73 -9.27 2.38 -0.67
CA MET A 73 -8.11 2.77 0.14
C MET A 73 -8.50 3.20 1.56
N GLU A 74 -9.58 3.96 1.72
CA GLU A 74 -10.12 4.32 3.04
C GLU A 74 -10.47 3.07 3.86
N PHE A 75 -11.11 2.10 3.22
CA PHE A 75 -11.48 0.83 3.83
C PHE A 75 -10.26 -0.01 4.24
N LEU A 76 -9.31 -0.23 3.33
CA LEU A 76 -8.17 -1.13 3.54
C LEU A 76 -7.00 -0.53 4.33
N CYS A 77 -6.82 0.79 4.35
CA CYS A 77 -5.68 1.42 5.02
C CYS A 77 -6.05 2.35 6.19
N TYR A 78 -7.23 2.97 6.15
CA TYR A 78 -7.72 3.85 7.22
C TYR A 78 -8.87 3.21 8.01
N GLY A 79 -9.15 1.92 7.78
CA GLY A 79 -10.16 1.15 8.47
C GLY A 79 -9.76 0.83 9.92
N LYS A 80 -10.35 -0.24 10.46
CA LYS A 80 -10.10 -0.70 11.83
C LYS A 80 -9.42 -2.07 11.83
N GLY A 81 -8.82 -2.43 12.96
CA GLY A 81 -8.13 -3.72 13.11
C GLY A 81 -6.95 -3.85 12.15
N VAL A 82 -6.95 -4.91 11.35
CA VAL A 82 -5.88 -5.26 10.41
C VAL A 82 -5.73 -4.27 9.25
N TYR A 83 -6.71 -3.38 9.06
CA TYR A 83 -6.73 -2.34 8.02
C TYR A 83 -6.31 -0.96 8.48
N ALA A 84 -5.80 -0.82 9.71
CA ALA A 84 -5.50 0.49 10.30
C ALA A 84 -4.05 0.96 10.03
N HIS A 85 -3.37 0.41 9.02
CA HIS A 85 -1.95 0.67 8.75
C HIS A 85 -1.64 2.14 8.41
N CYS A 86 -2.59 2.88 7.84
CA CYS A 86 -2.51 4.33 7.60
C CYS A 86 -3.19 5.17 8.69
N GLY A 87 -3.79 4.57 9.74
CA GLY A 87 -4.59 5.30 10.73
C GLY A 87 -3.84 6.45 11.43
N LYS A 88 -2.53 6.31 11.63
CA LYS A 88 -1.65 7.33 12.23
C LYS A 88 -1.40 8.55 11.33
N LEU A 89 -1.70 8.48 10.04
CA LEU A 89 -1.56 9.59 9.10
C LEU A 89 -2.80 10.51 9.08
N LYS A 90 -3.91 10.09 9.72
CA LYS A 90 -5.15 10.88 9.85
C LYS A 90 -5.20 11.76 11.11
N GLU A 91 -4.23 11.66 12.03
CA GLU A 91 -4.17 12.60 13.15
C GLU A 91 -3.67 13.96 12.63
N PRO A 92 -4.41 15.06 12.84
CA PRO A 92 -3.89 16.37 12.52
C PRO A 92 -2.63 16.56 13.37
N ILE A 93 -1.49 16.78 12.71
CA ILE A 93 -0.30 17.32 13.34
C ILE A 93 -0.78 18.60 14.04
N LYS A 94 -0.90 18.58 15.37
CA LYS A 94 -1.01 19.82 16.14
C LYS A 94 0.30 20.55 15.94
N THR A 95 0.35 21.39 14.91
CA THR A 95 1.38 22.41 14.80
C THR A 95 1.04 23.45 15.84
N GLU A 96 1.57 23.29 17.06
CA GLU A 96 1.75 24.43 17.94
C GLU A 96 2.86 25.30 17.34
N LEU A 97 2.47 26.47 16.86
CA LEU A 97 3.30 27.66 16.74
C LEU A 97 2.41 28.89 16.93
#